data_AF-A0A1A8QCY4-F1
#
_entry.id   AF-A0A1A8QCY4-F1
#
_cell.length_a   1.000
_cell.length_b   1.000
_cell.length_c   1.000
_cell.angle_alpha   90.00
_cell.angle_beta   90.00
_cell.angle_gamma   90.00
#
_symmetry.space_group_name_H-M   'P 1'
#
loop_
_entity.id
_entity.type
_entity.pdbx_description
1 polymer ?
#
loop_
_entity_poly.entity_id
_entity_poly.type
_entity_poly.pdbx_seq_one_letter_code
_entity_poly.pdbx_strand_id
1 'polypeptide(L)'
;MEARLDDLLSRIAMETDEIKELEQQLTDGQILANKALQRDLKEVICGLQEYLRGLGQQTCSQLQADRLQDENQRLQRFLEEARGLCRQQEEDRSHAHTKVRVAPSLGSQGTQDSGLELQFPSSPDRGQQQGGPSAGGGYWVFVPMVHQERECVCSDDQNNDGLSDRSCRGGSPPPPPPASPPVTAAAASAGGTDARTSLRGSASPSSKSASLRCRPPKQKHTEDAECLKEKKELQMETKWLRHKLRQHRCVLQVCDELACLEETLLKRRAELRESDRLLLEAERLRGLTGGQVDVLLLRHLTSTSSLLEAAQHLRELRRRREEEQLTLWEVEAAIRSRHQEFKQLDTKMKAAANRLAGVLSDCQEAQRHLESLTCQEKHKEQRLARMKEEHRAALGQLAELREEQKLQSIIKDLLEQQEALWSKKSSTVSDVRSEEQKLVSVKAEHRSHRAELKRVLREERSRMQEQVVMKRKELSAPQQLGQKDVKQLRDELQEKLNRRRRKRSSLQEQCRQLETRRRHTVRRLSVLEAERSHTHFIK
;
A
#
# COMPACT_ATOMS: atom_id res chain seq x y z
N MET A 1 52.85 21.89 72.10
CA MET A 1 52.27 20.89 71.17
C MET A 1 50.97 21.41 70.58
N GLU A 2 50.05 21.91 71.41
CA GLU A 2 48.79 22.54 70.99
C GLU A 2 48.97 23.66 69.95
N ALA A 3 49.82 24.66 70.22
CA ALA A 3 50.06 25.75 69.26
C ALA A 3 50.54 25.28 67.86
N ARG A 4 51.36 24.22 67.78
CA ARG A 4 51.81 23.66 66.49
C ARG A 4 50.69 22.91 65.78
N LEU A 5 49.75 22.34 66.54
CA LEU A 5 48.58 21.66 66.01
C LEU A 5 47.59 22.70 65.46
N ASP A 6 47.39 23.81 66.16
CA ASP A 6 46.53 24.92 65.73
C ASP A 6 47.05 25.61 64.47
N ASP A 7 48.37 25.80 64.36
CA ASP A 7 49.01 26.31 63.13
C ASP A 7 48.80 25.35 61.94
N LEU A 8 48.95 24.04 62.16
CA LEU A 8 48.70 23.03 61.13
C LEU A 8 47.21 22.99 60.73
N LEU A 9 46.29 23.09 61.69
CA LEU A 9 44.86 23.11 61.41
C LEU A 9 44.45 24.37 60.64
N SER A 10 45.03 25.52 60.97
CA SER A 10 44.79 26.77 60.27
C SER A 10 45.33 26.72 58.83
N ARG A 11 46.51 26.12 58.63
CA ARG A 11 47.07 25.89 57.30
C ARG A 11 46.23 24.91 56.47
N ILE A 12 45.79 23.80 57.06
CA ILE A 12 44.88 22.85 56.40
C ILE A 12 43.56 23.55 56.04
N ALA A 13 43.01 24.39 56.91
CA ALA A 13 41.80 25.14 56.61
C ALA A 13 41.99 26.09 55.42
N MET A 14 43.09 26.85 55.40
CA MET A 14 43.43 27.73 54.27
C MET A 14 43.62 26.94 52.96
N GLU A 15 44.41 25.86 52.99
CA GLU A 15 44.64 25.01 51.82
C GLU A 15 43.33 24.34 51.34
N THR A 16 42.43 23.99 52.26
CA THR A 16 41.09 23.46 51.92
C THR A 16 40.24 24.51 51.23
N ASP A 17 40.27 25.76 51.68
CA ASP A 17 39.51 26.84 51.06
C ASP A 17 40.10 27.25 49.70
N GLU A 18 41.43 27.23 49.54
CA GLU A 18 42.10 27.43 48.25
C GLU A 18 41.74 26.33 47.24
N ILE A 19 41.69 25.06 47.67
CA ILE A 19 41.24 23.95 46.81
C ILE A 19 39.79 24.17 46.34
N LYS A 20 38.88 24.57 47.25
CA LYS A 20 37.49 24.88 46.87
C LYS A 20 37.39 26.02 45.87
N GLU A 21 38.21 27.06 46.03
CA GLU A 21 38.24 28.18 45.09
C GLU A 21 38.72 27.74 43.70
N LEU A 22 39.76 26.91 43.63
CA LEU A 22 40.26 26.34 42.38
C LEU A 22 39.24 25.40 41.72
N GLU A 23 38.52 24.58 42.49
CA GLU A 23 37.44 23.73 41.99
C GLU A 23 36.29 24.57 41.41
N GLN A 24 35.94 25.67 42.09
CA GLN A 24 34.92 26.60 41.60
C GLN A 24 35.38 27.29 40.29
N GLN A 25 36.62 27.77 40.23
CA GLN A 25 37.20 28.37 39.02
C GLN A 25 37.24 27.37 37.84
N LEU A 26 37.60 26.11 38.10
CA LEU A 26 37.57 25.06 37.08
C LEU A 26 36.14 24.82 36.56
N THR A 27 35.17 24.76 37.47
CA THR A 27 33.76 24.57 37.13
C THR A 27 33.23 25.74 36.30
N ASP A 28 33.51 26.98 36.71
CA ASP A 28 33.10 28.18 36.00
C ASP A 28 33.79 28.29 34.63
N GLY A 29 35.07 27.92 34.54
CA GLY A 29 35.82 27.83 33.30
C GLY A 29 35.22 26.82 32.32
N GLN A 30 34.85 25.63 32.81
CA GLN A 30 34.17 24.60 32.02
C GLN A 30 32.78 25.07 31.54
N ILE A 31 32.02 25.73 32.40
CA ILE A 31 30.71 26.31 32.03
C ILE A 31 30.88 27.37 30.95
N LEU A 32 31.87 28.25 31.08
CA LEU A 32 32.14 29.30 30.10
C LEU A 32 32.56 28.73 28.74
N ALA A 33 33.45 27.74 28.74
CA ALA A 33 33.90 27.05 27.52
C ALA A 33 32.75 26.33 26.82
N ASN A 34 31.91 25.59 27.56
CA ASN A 34 30.73 24.93 27.00
C ASN A 34 29.73 25.95 26.44
N LYS A 35 29.53 27.09 27.11
CA LYS A 35 28.67 28.17 26.59
C LYS A 35 29.24 28.79 25.32
N ALA A 36 30.56 28.94 25.19
CA ALA A 36 31.19 29.41 23.96
C ALA A 36 30.96 28.42 22.82
N LEU A 37 31.29 27.14 23.03
CA LEU A 37 31.06 26.07 22.05
C LEU A 37 29.59 25.97 21.61
N GLN A 38 28.65 26.13 22.52
CA GLN A 38 27.22 26.16 22.17
C GLN A 38 26.84 27.35 21.29
N ARG A 39 27.49 28.51 21.42
CA ARG A 39 27.25 29.65 20.52
C ARG A 39 27.84 29.37 19.15
N ASP A 40 29.08 28.90 19.09
CA ASP A 40 29.75 28.57 17.83
C ASP A 40 28.97 27.51 17.04
N LEU A 41 28.49 26.46 17.72
CA LEU A 41 27.63 25.44 17.10
C LEU A 41 26.33 26.02 16.56
N LYS A 42 25.69 26.94 17.28
CA LYS A 42 24.47 27.62 16.79
C LYS A 42 24.76 28.47 15.57
N GLU A 43 25.85 29.22 15.56
CA GLU A 43 26.25 30.04 14.40
C GLU A 43 26.51 29.17 13.16
N VAL A 44 27.21 28.05 13.32
CA VAL A 44 27.43 27.09 12.23
C VAL A 44 26.11 26.51 11.71
N ILE A 45 25.21 26.10 12.61
CA ILE A 45 23.89 25.58 12.21
C ILE A 45 23.09 26.64 11.46
N CYS A 46 23.04 27.88 11.97
CA CYS A 46 22.38 28.98 11.28
C CYS A 46 22.98 29.17 9.88
N GLY A 47 24.30 29.31 9.76
CA GLY A 47 24.97 29.47 8.47
C GLY A 47 24.67 28.35 7.47
N LEU A 48 24.64 27.09 7.93
CA LEU A 48 24.29 25.95 7.09
C LEU A 48 22.82 25.99 6.63
N GLN A 49 21.90 26.38 7.49
CA GLN A 49 20.50 26.55 7.13
C GLN A 49 20.31 27.67 6.10
N GLU A 50 21.05 28.77 6.21
CA GLU A 50 20.99 29.86 5.23
C GLU A 50 21.55 29.43 3.87
N TYR A 51 22.66 28.69 3.89
CA TYR A 51 23.26 28.14 2.68
C TYR A 51 22.31 27.19 1.95
N LEU A 52 21.69 26.25 2.68
CA LEU A 52 20.70 25.32 2.11
C LEU A 52 19.47 26.06 1.57
N ARG A 53 18.99 27.08 2.28
CA ARG A 53 17.89 27.94 1.81
C ARG A 53 18.27 28.67 0.52
N GLY A 54 19.49 29.19 0.44
CA GLY A 54 20.02 29.84 -0.76
C GLY A 54 20.10 28.88 -1.96
N LEU A 55 20.61 27.67 -1.76
CA LEU A 55 20.63 26.62 -2.80
C LEU A 55 19.22 26.22 -3.27
N GLY A 56 18.26 26.10 -2.34
CA GLY A 56 16.86 25.82 -2.66
C GLY A 56 16.22 26.92 -3.50
N GLN A 57 16.45 28.20 -3.13
CA GLN A 57 16.00 29.35 -3.92
C GLN A 57 16.64 29.37 -5.30
N GLN A 58 17.96 29.16 -5.39
CA GLN A 58 18.68 29.09 -6.67
C GLN A 58 18.10 28.01 -7.58
N THR A 59 17.84 26.81 -7.05
CA THR A 59 17.24 25.70 -7.82
C THR A 59 15.83 26.05 -8.30
N CYS A 60 15.04 26.70 -7.45
CA CYS A 60 13.70 27.15 -7.81
C CYS A 60 13.72 28.23 -8.92
N SER A 61 14.63 29.20 -8.81
CA SER A 61 14.87 30.22 -9.83
C SER A 61 15.37 29.60 -11.14
N GLN A 62 16.24 28.60 -11.08
CA GLN A 62 16.74 27.86 -12.24
C GLN A 62 15.58 27.14 -12.96
N LEU A 63 14.74 26.40 -12.22
CA LEU A 63 13.56 25.73 -12.78
C LEU A 63 12.51 26.70 -13.35
N GLN A 64 12.44 27.92 -12.81
CA GLN A 64 11.58 28.96 -13.36
C GLN A 64 12.17 29.55 -14.65
N ALA A 65 13.50 29.77 -14.70
CA ALA A 65 14.18 30.21 -15.90
C ALA A 65 14.06 29.20 -17.05
N ASP A 66 14.24 27.90 -16.77
CA ASP A 66 14.09 26.83 -17.75
C ASP A 66 12.65 26.80 -18.31
N ARG A 67 11.63 26.93 -17.45
CA ARG A 67 10.22 27.01 -17.89
C ARG A 67 9.94 28.21 -18.78
N LEU A 68 10.43 29.38 -18.41
CA LEU A 68 10.27 30.59 -19.22
C LEU A 68 11.04 30.50 -20.55
N GLN A 69 12.15 29.77 -20.56
CA GLN A 69 12.92 29.51 -21.77
C GLN A 69 12.16 28.56 -22.72
N ASP A 70 11.54 27.51 -22.20
CA ASP A 70 10.67 26.61 -22.97
C ASP A 70 9.46 27.34 -23.55
N GLU A 71 8.82 28.21 -22.78
CA GLU A 71 7.72 29.06 -23.24
C GLU A 71 8.17 30.01 -24.35
N ASN A 72 9.33 30.66 -24.20
CA ASN A 72 9.91 31.49 -25.24
C ASN A 72 10.16 30.71 -26.54
N GLN A 73 10.72 29.48 -26.45
CA GLN A 73 10.92 28.64 -27.63
C GLN A 73 9.60 28.23 -28.30
N ARG A 74 8.54 27.99 -27.51
CA ARG A 74 7.20 27.72 -28.06
C ARG A 74 6.65 28.94 -28.78
N LEU A 75 6.73 30.12 -28.16
CA LEU A 75 6.28 31.37 -28.77
C LEU A 75 7.07 31.71 -30.04
N GLN A 76 8.38 31.48 -30.05
CA GLN A 76 9.21 31.66 -31.24
C GLN A 76 8.76 30.76 -32.39
N ARG A 77 8.49 29.48 -32.12
CA ARG A 77 7.94 28.56 -33.13
C ARG A 77 6.58 29.03 -33.66
N PHE A 78 5.68 29.45 -32.77
CA PHE A 78 4.38 30.01 -33.19
C PHE A 78 4.53 31.25 -34.07
N LEU A 79 5.46 32.15 -33.74
CA LEU A 79 5.72 33.34 -34.55
C LEU A 79 6.34 32.98 -35.90
N GLU A 80 7.21 31.96 -35.96
CA GLU A 80 7.77 31.47 -37.22
C GLU A 80 6.72 30.80 -38.10
N GLU A 81 5.84 29.98 -37.53
CA GLU A 81 4.69 29.37 -38.21
C GLU A 81 3.74 30.45 -38.74
N ALA A 82 3.37 31.44 -37.91
CA ALA A 82 2.53 32.56 -38.32
C ALA A 82 3.18 33.39 -39.45
N ARG A 83 4.49 33.66 -39.36
CA ARG A 83 5.26 34.31 -40.44
C ARG A 83 5.31 33.46 -41.72
N GLY A 84 5.36 32.14 -41.59
CA GLY A 84 5.29 31.21 -42.71
C GLY A 84 3.93 31.26 -43.40
N LEU A 85 2.84 31.25 -42.63
CA LEU A 85 1.47 31.38 -43.14
C LEU A 85 1.24 32.74 -43.81
N CYS A 86 1.73 33.84 -43.25
CA CYS A 86 1.65 35.16 -43.89
C CYS A 86 2.40 35.19 -45.23
N ARG A 87 3.61 34.61 -45.28
CA ARG A 87 4.38 34.50 -46.54
C ARG A 87 3.66 33.65 -47.59
N GLN A 88 3.09 32.50 -47.19
CA GLN A 88 2.28 31.67 -48.08
C GLN A 88 1.03 32.42 -48.57
N GLN A 89 0.35 33.16 -47.71
CA GLN A 89 -0.82 33.94 -48.08
C GLN A 89 -0.49 35.09 -49.04
N GLU A 90 0.68 35.72 -48.88
CA GLU A 90 1.20 36.71 -49.81
C GLU A 90 1.61 36.09 -51.15
N GLU A 91 2.23 34.91 -51.14
CA GLU A 91 2.56 34.13 -52.34
C GLU A 91 1.27 33.71 -53.07
N ASP A 92 0.28 33.16 -52.38
CA ASP A 92 -1.04 32.79 -52.91
C ASP A 92 -1.79 34.00 -53.46
N ARG A 93 -1.75 35.15 -52.78
CA ARG A 93 -2.28 36.42 -53.29
C ARG A 93 -1.54 36.87 -54.54
N SER A 94 -0.22 36.78 -54.55
CA SER A 94 0.61 37.14 -55.71
C SER A 94 0.32 36.23 -56.90
N HIS A 95 0.13 34.93 -56.66
CA HIS A 95 -0.24 33.93 -57.68
C HIS A 95 -1.66 34.16 -58.21
N ALA A 96 -2.59 34.57 -57.34
CA ALA A 96 -3.94 35.00 -57.73
C ALA A 96 -3.91 36.29 -58.56
N HIS A 97 -3.07 37.27 -58.22
CA HIS A 97 -2.92 38.52 -58.98
C HIS A 97 -2.28 38.32 -60.35
N THR A 98 -1.36 37.36 -60.52
CA THR A 98 -0.83 36.99 -61.85
C THR A 98 -1.85 36.26 -62.72
N LYS A 99 -2.85 35.58 -62.14
CA LYS A 99 -3.97 34.96 -62.88
C LYS A 99 -5.07 35.96 -63.28
N VAL A 100 -5.19 37.11 -62.61
CA VAL A 100 -6.24 38.11 -62.85
C VAL A 100 -5.79 39.22 -63.81
N ARG A 101 -4.52 39.27 -64.22
CA ARG A 101 -3.97 40.34 -65.07
C ARG A 101 -4.05 40.09 -66.59
N VAL A 102 -5.12 39.46 -67.06
CA VAL A 102 -5.52 39.47 -68.48
C VAL A 102 -6.92 40.06 -68.60
N ALA A 103 -7.04 41.39 -68.53
CA ALA A 103 -7.95 42.23 -69.34
C ALA A 103 -7.94 43.71 -68.84
N PRO A 104 -8.19 44.71 -69.72
CA PRO A 104 -7.85 46.12 -69.49
C PRO A 104 -9.06 47.07 -69.36
N SER A 105 -8.99 48.09 -68.50
CA SER A 105 -9.72 49.37 -68.61
C SER A 105 -9.27 50.31 -67.46
N LEU A 106 -8.69 51.49 -67.75
CA LEU A 106 -9.30 52.80 -68.04
C LEU A 106 -10.08 53.44 -66.87
N GLY A 107 -9.44 54.45 -66.25
CA GLY A 107 -10.06 55.74 -65.96
C GLY A 107 -10.63 55.99 -64.55
N SER A 108 -9.96 56.83 -63.76
CA SER A 108 -10.54 58.11 -63.30
C SER A 108 -9.57 58.94 -62.47
N GLN A 109 -9.42 60.19 -62.90
CA GLN A 109 -8.85 61.31 -62.17
C GLN A 109 -9.90 61.94 -61.24
N GLY A 110 -9.44 62.48 -60.11
CA GLY A 110 -10.17 63.35 -59.19
C GLY A 110 -9.97 62.89 -57.75
N THR A 111 -9.59 63.70 -56.77
CA THR A 111 -9.33 65.14 -56.66
C THR A 111 -8.44 65.34 -55.42
N GLN A 112 -7.59 66.36 -55.45
CA GLN A 112 -6.79 66.83 -54.32
C GLN A 112 -7.69 67.52 -53.28
N ASP A 113 -7.48 67.24 -51.98
CA ASP A 113 -7.51 68.29 -50.95
C ASP A 113 -6.87 67.78 -49.63
N SER A 114 -6.17 68.70 -48.98
CA SER A 114 -5.73 68.72 -47.58
C SER A 114 -4.47 67.94 -47.23
N GLY A 115 -3.35 68.59 -47.53
CA GLY A 115 -2.10 68.38 -46.83
C GLY A 115 -2.18 68.88 -45.38
N LEU A 116 -1.61 68.09 -44.47
CA LEU A 116 -0.89 68.60 -43.32
C LEU A 116 0.41 67.81 -43.22
N GLU A 117 1.40 68.41 -43.87
CA GLU A 117 2.82 68.21 -43.72
C GLU A 117 3.23 68.61 -42.30
N LEU A 118 3.62 67.63 -41.48
CA LEU A 118 4.50 67.85 -40.34
C LEU A 118 5.69 66.90 -40.47
N GLN A 119 6.67 67.37 -41.27
CA GLN A 119 8.10 67.17 -41.00
C GLN A 119 8.36 67.62 -39.55
N PHE A 120 9.13 66.90 -38.73
CA PHE A 120 10.60 66.77 -38.71
C PHE A 120 10.96 65.69 -37.67
N PRO A 121 12.24 65.30 -37.48
CA PRO A 121 13.22 64.84 -38.45
C PRO A 121 13.82 63.47 -38.05
N SER A 122 14.28 62.71 -39.04
CA SER A 122 15.21 61.59 -38.84
C SER A 122 16.63 62.12 -38.64
N SER A 123 17.36 61.61 -37.65
CA SER A 123 18.83 61.52 -37.61
C SER A 123 19.31 60.81 -36.33
N PRO A 124 20.52 60.18 -36.31
CA PRO A 124 21.25 59.57 -37.42
C PRO A 124 21.74 58.15 -37.09
N ASP A 125 22.11 57.46 -38.17
CA ASP A 125 22.90 56.23 -38.20
C ASP A 125 24.31 56.45 -37.61
N ARG A 126 24.77 55.52 -36.76
CA ARG A 126 26.19 55.20 -36.57
C ARG A 126 26.35 53.88 -35.80
N GLY A 127 26.96 52.91 -36.47
CA GLY A 127 28.16 52.28 -35.93
C GLY A 127 27.99 51.00 -35.14
N GLN A 128 28.04 49.90 -35.87
CA GLN A 128 28.48 48.57 -35.48
C GLN A 128 29.85 48.59 -34.73
N GLN A 129 29.95 48.00 -33.52
CA GLN A 129 30.97 46.99 -33.13
C GLN A 129 31.01 46.71 -31.60
N GLN A 130 30.85 45.41 -31.29
CA GLN A 130 31.56 44.55 -30.32
C GLN A 130 32.00 45.08 -28.94
N GLY A 131 31.57 44.33 -27.91
CA GLY A 131 32.50 43.72 -26.94
C GLY A 131 32.48 44.22 -25.49
N GLY A 132 31.94 43.40 -24.58
CA GLY A 132 32.44 43.26 -23.21
C GLY A 132 31.77 44.10 -22.11
N PRO A 133 31.69 43.58 -20.86
CA PRO A 133 30.69 43.95 -19.87
C PRO A 133 31.19 45.05 -18.92
N SER A 134 30.27 45.87 -18.40
CA SER A 134 30.56 46.64 -17.20
C SER A 134 29.33 46.80 -16.31
N ALA A 135 29.58 46.58 -15.03
CA ALA A 135 28.66 46.67 -13.91
C ALA A 135 28.09 48.09 -13.76
N GLY A 136 26.87 48.19 -13.24
CA GLY A 136 26.30 49.47 -12.83
C GLY A 136 24.83 49.33 -12.51
N GLY A 137 24.49 49.50 -11.23
CA GLY A 137 23.19 49.19 -10.66
C GLY A 137 22.00 49.97 -11.23
N GLY A 138 20.83 49.36 -11.08
CA GLY A 138 19.52 49.98 -11.24
C GLY A 138 18.59 49.39 -10.20
N TYR A 139 18.05 50.26 -9.36
CA TYR A 139 17.12 49.98 -8.27
C TYR A 139 15.80 49.43 -8.85
N TRP A 140 15.35 48.25 -8.42
CA TRP A 140 14.00 47.76 -8.73
C TRP A 140 13.10 47.96 -7.51
N VAL A 141 12.10 48.82 -7.67
CA VAL A 141 11.01 49.01 -6.70
C VAL A 141 10.09 47.78 -6.81
N PHE A 142 10.05 46.98 -5.74
CA PHE A 142 9.19 45.81 -5.62
C PHE A 142 7.82 46.23 -5.07
N VAL A 143 6.75 45.92 -5.79
CA VAL A 143 5.36 45.97 -5.30
C VAL A 143 4.98 44.54 -4.87
N PRO A 144 4.57 44.28 -3.61
CA PRO A 144 4.31 42.92 -3.15
C PRO A 144 3.03 42.35 -3.77
N MET A 145 3.13 41.21 -4.45
CA MET A 145 2.00 40.35 -4.77
C MET A 145 1.75 39.42 -3.59
N VAL A 146 0.53 39.48 -3.07
CA VAL A 146 0.01 38.75 -1.91
C VAL A 146 0.16 37.23 -2.11
N HIS A 147 0.79 36.54 -1.16
CA HIS A 147 0.92 35.09 -1.20
C HIS A 147 -0.40 34.41 -0.86
N GLN A 148 -0.87 33.58 -1.80
CA GLN A 148 -1.92 32.59 -1.58
C GLN A 148 -1.27 31.35 -0.95
N GLU A 149 -1.76 30.99 0.22
CA GLU A 149 -1.34 29.85 1.03
C GLU A 149 -1.38 28.54 0.21
N ARG A 150 -0.29 27.78 0.23
CA ARG A 150 -0.31 26.36 -0.11
C ARG A 150 0.30 25.57 1.04
N GLU A 151 -0.56 24.74 1.62
CA GLU A 151 -0.29 23.76 2.65
C GLU A 151 0.80 22.78 2.20
N CYS A 152 1.85 22.62 3.01
CA CYS A 152 2.72 21.47 2.98
C CYS A 152 2.47 20.65 4.24
N VAL A 153 1.87 19.47 4.02
CA VAL A 153 1.73 18.41 5.00
C VAL A 153 3.11 17.74 5.16
N CYS A 154 3.65 17.76 6.37
CA CYS A 154 4.74 16.87 6.76
C CYS A 154 4.25 16.01 7.92
N SER A 155 4.32 14.70 7.71
CA SER A 155 3.94 13.65 8.65
C SER A 155 4.90 13.55 9.83
N ASP A 156 4.31 13.31 10.98
CA ASP A 156 4.72 12.48 12.12
C ASP A 156 6.22 12.20 12.34
N ASP A 157 6.72 12.66 13.49
CA ASP A 157 7.57 11.84 14.35
C ASP A 157 7.21 12.12 15.82
N GLN A 158 6.62 11.11 16.47
CA GLN A 158 6.38 11.03 17.91
C GLN A 158 7.55 10.27 18.55
N ASN A 159 8.16 10.87 19.59
CA ASN A 159 8.39 10.28 20.92
C ASN A 159 9.54 11.00 21.64
N ASN A 160 9.22 11.72 22.72
CA ASN A 160 9.75 11.37 24.05
C ASN A 160 9.07 12.19 25.14
N ASP A 161 8.33 11.48 25.99
CA ASP A 161 7.93 11.93 27.32
C ASP A 161 9.14 11.92 28.26
N GLY A 162 9.26 12.95 29.09
CA GLY A 162 10.34 13.06 30.06
C GLY A 162 10.10 14.17 31.07
N LEU A 163 9.31 13.85 32.08
CA LEU A 163 9.00 14.65 33.27
C LEU A 163 10.26 15.20 33.96
N SER A 164 10.23 16.47 34.36
CA SER A 164 10.74 16.90 35.67
C SER A 164 10.16 18.25 36.09
N ASP A 165 9.32 18.16 37.11
CA ASP A 165 8.89 19.20 38.01
C ASP A 165 10.09 19.75 38.80
N ARG A 166 10.25 21.08 38.85
CA ARG A 166 10.94 21.78 39.94
C ARG A 166 10.56 23.25 39.97
N SER A 167 9.64 23.54 40.89
CA SER A 167 9.45 24.83 41.53
C SER A 167 10.77 25.41 42.06
N CYS A 168 11.09 26.64 41.66
CA CYS A 168 11.94 27.55 42.41
C CYS A 168 11.46 28.99 42.22
N ARG A 169 10.93 29.55 43.31
CA ARG A 169 10.74 30.99 43.53
C ARG A 169 12.07 31.73 43.38
N GLY A 170 12.05 32.85 42.67
CA GLY A 170 13.01 33.95 42.77
C GLY A 170 12.35 35.15 42.09
N GLY A 171 11.88 36.18 42.79
CA GLY A 171 12.65 36.97 43.74
C GLY A 171 13.31 38.11 42.97
N SER A 172 12.50 39.05 42.46
CA SER A 172 12.98 40.28 41.82
C SER A 172 13.80 41.09 42.83
N PRO A 173 14.98 41.64 42.46
CA PRO A 173 15.71 42.54 43.34
C PRO A 173 15.00 43.91 43.41
N PRO A 174 14.99 44.59 44.57
CA PRO A 174 14.46 45.94 44.66
C PRO A 174 15.41 46.96 44.01
N PRO A 175 14.89 48.10 43.50
CA PRO A 175 15.72 49.18 42.98
C PRO A 175 16.45 49.93 44.12
N PRO A 176 17.62 50.55 43.86
CA PRO A 176 18.31 51.37 44.85
C PRO A 176 17.58 52.71 45.11
N PRO A 177 17.70 53.29 46.31
CA PRO A 177 17.02 54.54 46.66
C PRO A 177 17.65 55.78 46.00
N PRO A 178 16.88 56.86 45.78
CA PRO A 178 17.39 58.11 45.20
C PRO A 178 18.25 58.90 46.19
N ALA A 179 19.41 59.34 45.72
CA ALA A 179 20.29 60.25 46.44
C ALA A 179 19.62 61.63 46.62
N SER A 180 19.72 62.14 47.85
CA SER A 180 19.28 63.47 48.28
C SER A 180 20.30 64.56 47.86
N PRO A 181 19.89 65.85 47.80
CA PRO A 181 20.65 66.94 47.17
C PRO A 181 21.79 67.46 48.07
N PRO A 182 22.77 68.19 47.51
CA PRO A 182 23.94 68.61 48.27
C PRO A 182 23.59 69.74 49.24
N VAL A 183 23.94 69.51 50.51
CA VAL A 183 23.96 70.51 51.57
C VAL A 183 25.34 71.15 51.59
N THR A 184 25.33 72.47 51.67
CA THR A 184 26.45 73.38 51.91
C THR A 184 27.22 73.05 53.19
N ALA A 185 28.55 72.88 53.08
CA ALA A 185 29.56 73.09 54.13
C ALA A 185 30.89 73.36 53.41
N ALA A 186 31.52 74.53 53.50
CA ALA A 186 32.19 75.14 54.66
C ALA A 186 33.35 74.28 55.21
N ALA A 187 34.56 74.59 54.73
CA ALA A 187 35.87 74.44 55.38
C ALA A 187 36.69 75.66 54.92
N ALA A 188 37.09 76.64 55.74
CA ALA A 188 38.11 76.61 56.81
C ALA A 188 39.39 75.91 56.34
N SER A 189 40.45 76.63 55.93
CA SER A 189 41.55 77.17 56.77
C SER A 189 42.67 77.60 55.77
N ALA A 190 43.63 78.51 55.96
CA ALA A 190 44.17 79.27 57.08
C ALA A 190 45.09 80.40 56.52
N GLY A 191 45.40 81.38 57.38
CA GLY A 191 46.44 82.40 57.22
C GLY A 191 45.82 83.81 57.19
N GLY A 192 45.62 84.52 58.31
CA GLY A 192 46.61 84.87 59.34
C GLY A 192 47.56 85.92 58.74
N THR A 193 47.56 87.20 59.10
CA THR A 193 47.52 87.77 60.46
C THR A 193 47.04 89.23 60.48
N ASP A 194 46.39 89.56 61.59
CA ASP A 194 46.06 90.89 62.11
C ASP A 194 47.23 91.89 62.17
N ALA A 195 46.91 93.19 62.10
CA ALA A 195 47.03 94.09 63.27
C ALA A 195 46.57 95.52 62.94
N ARG A 196 45.43 95.90 63.55
CA ARG A 196 45.07 97.30 63.88
C ARG A 196 46.12 97.88 64.84
N THR A 197 46.45 99.17 64.70
CA THR A 197 46.56 100.03 65.89
C THR A 197 46.33 101.50 65.55
N SER A 198 45.50 102.12 66.39
CA SER A 198 45.10 103.52 66.40
C SER A 198 45.50 104.13 67.74
N LEU A 199 46.00 105.37 67.68
CA LEU A 199 45.91 106.48 68.65
C LEU A 199 46.14 106.28 70.16
N ARG A 200 47.21 106.92 70.66
CA ARG A 200 47.36 107.83 71.84
C ARG A 200 48.87 107.97 72.09
N GLY A 201 49.48 109.05 72.55
CA GLY A 201 49.07 110.30 73.18
C GLY A 201 50.18 110.69 74.17
N SER A 202 50.52 111.99 74.21
CA SER A 202 51.22 112.75 75.28
C SER A 202 52.67 112.41 75.67
N ALA A 203 53.58 113.40 75.56
CA ALA A 203 54.06 114.22 76.69
C ALA A 203 55.41 114.92 76.36
N SER A 204 55.47 116.23 76.61
CA SER A 204 56.71 117.01 76.77
C SER A 204 57.35 116.71 78.15
N PRO A 205 58.64 117.02 78.40
CA PRO A 205 59.00 118.39 78.81
C PRO A 205 60.44 118.89 78.51
N SER A 206 60.56 120.23 78.42
CA SER A 206 61.55 121.10 79.10
C SER A 206 63.05 120.76 79.14
N SER A 207 63.86 121.60 78.49
CA SER A 207 65.11 122.20 79.04
C SER A 207 65.49 123.41 78.16
N LYS A 208 65.35 124.65 78.64
CA LYS A 208 66.29 125.50 79.40
C LYS A 208 67.58 125.89 78.65
N SER A 209 67.90 127.19 78.79
CA SER A 209 69.15 127.91 78.49
C SER A 209 69.31 128.47 77.07
N ALA A 210 69.81 129.68 76.84
CA ALA A 210 70.04 130.85 77.69
C ALA A 210 70.22 132.06 76.75
N SER A 211 69.57 133.18 77.08
CA SER A 211 69.92 134.49 76.52
C SER A 211 71.30 134.91 77.00
N LEU A 212 72.21 135.24 76.08
CA LEU A 212 73.31 136.14 76.36
C LEU A 212 73.24 137.36 75.44
N ARG A 213 72.96 138.49 76.08
CA ARG A 213 73.07 139.84 75.54
C ARG A 213 74.56 140.17 75.41
N CYS A 214 74.99 140.65 74.24
CA CYS A 214 76.21 141.45 74.15
C CYS A 214 75.81 142.91 73.91
N ARG A 215 76.15 143.77 74.87
CA ARG A 215 76.06 145.23 74.78
C ARG A 215 77.12 145.77 73.81
N PRO A 216 76.85 146.89 73.11
CA PRO A 216 77.76 147.48 72.13
C PRO A 216 78.83 148.37 72.78
N PRO A 217 80.03 148.53 72.19
CA PRO A 217 80.92 149.61 72.56
C PRO A 217 80.55 150.89 71.78
N LYS A 218 80.42 152.00 72.51
CA LYS A 218 80.39 153.35 71.97
C LYS A 218 81.83 153.87 71.89
N GLN A 219 82.31 154.20 70.71
CA GLN A 219 83.35 155.21 70.53
C GLN A 219 82.90 156.17 69.44
N LYS A 220 83.10 157.45 69.73
CA LYS A 220 82.62 158.61 69.00
C LYS A 220 83.64 159.03 67.94
N HIS A 221 83.11 159.81 67.00
CA HIS A 221 83.75 160.84 66.19
C HIS A 221 84.07 160.49 64.73
N THR A 222 83.07 160.86 63.90
CA THR A 222 83.21 161.72 62.71
C THR A 222 83.92 161.14 61.48
N GLU A 223 83.28 160.17 60.83
CA GLU A 223 83.21 160.02 59.36
C GLU A 223 81.82 159.46 59.00
N ASP A 224 80.78 160.17 59.45
CA ASP A 224 79.39 159.71 59.49
C ASP A 224 78.61 160.12 58.23
N ALA A 225 78.82 159.41 57.11
CA ALA A 225 77.83 159.31 56.01
C ALA A 225 78.11 158.13 55.06
N GLU A 226 79.35 157.94 54.60
CA GLU A 226 79.71 156.93 53.58
C GLU A 226 79.79 155.50 54.14
N CYS A 227 80.44 155.30 55.29
CA CYS A 227 80.48 154.01 55.99
C CYS A 227 79.08 153.49 56.39
N LEU A 228 78.15 154.41 56.71
CA LEU A 228 76.75 154.05 56.94
C LEU A 228 75.99 153.67 55.67
N LYS A 229 76.38 154.19 54.50
CA LYS A 229 75.81 153.80 53.19
C LYS A 229 76.32 152.42 52.78
N GLU A 230 77.63 152.17 52.81
CA GLU A 230 78.21 150.85 52.49
C GLU A 230 77.69 149.75 53.42
N LYS A 231 77.59 150.02 54.73
CA LYS A 231 76.99 149.07 55.67
C LYS A 231 75.53 148.76 55.35
N LYS A 232 74.76 149.75 54.89
CA LYS A 232 73.36 149.54 54.44
C LYS A 232 73.32 148.74 53.14
N GLU A 233 74.23 148.99 52.20
CA GLU A 233 74.35 148.22 50.94
C GLU A 233 74.72 146.77 51.20
N LEU A 234 75.79 146.50 51.95
CA LEU A 234 76.17 145.14 52.37
C LEU A 234 75.06 144.47 53.18
N GLN A 235 74.32 145.21 54.00
CA GLN A 235 73.17 144.67 54.72
C GLN A 235 72.03 144.29 53.76
N MET A 236 71.76 145.08 52.73
CA MET A 236 70.75 144.78 51.70
C MET A 236 71.20 143.62 50.81
N GLU A 237 72.47 143.54 50.45
CA GLU A 237 73.07 142.43 49.71
C GLU A 237 73.05 141.14 50.53
N THR A 238 73.41 141.18 51.82
CA THR A 238 73.30 140.02 52.71
C THR A 238 71.84 139.60 52.92
N LYS A 239 70.90 140.55 52.94
CA LYS A 239 69.46 140.24 52.97
C LYS A 239 69.02 139.59 51.64
N TRP A 240 69.51 140.07 50.50
CA TRP A 240 69.25 139.54 49.17
C TRP A 240 69.82 138.13 49.00
N LEU A 241 71.08 137.89 49.37
CA LEU A 241 71.72 136.56 49.37
C LEU A 241 70.99 135.58 50.29
N ARG A 242 70.57 136.02 51.49
CA ARG A 242 69.75 135.20 52.38
C ARG A 242 68.38 134.87 51.78
N HIS A 243 67.77 135.82 51.07
CA HIS A 243 66.52 135.58 50.35
C HIS A 243 66.72 134.58 49.20
N LYS A 244 67.78 134.73 48.39
CA LYS A 244 68.13 133.81 47.31
C LYS A 244 68.46 132.41 47.80
N LEU A 245 69.24 132.28 48.87
CA LEU A 245 69.55 130.98 49.48
C LEU A 245 68.29 130.29 50.03
N ARG A 246 67.36 131.07 50.60
CA ARG A 246 66.04 130.55 51.00
C ARG A 246 65.22 130.08 49.81
N GLN A 247 65.21 130.85 48.70
CA GLN A 247 64.56 130.44 47.46
C GLN A 247 65.16 129.12 46.92
N HIS A 248 66.49 129.02 46.83
CA HIS A 248 67.17 127.79 46.40
C HIS A 248 66.87 126.62 47.32
N ARG A 249 66.82 126.82 48.64
CA ARG A 249 66.44 125.77 49.61
C ARG A 249 65.00 125.28 49.38
N CYS A 250 64.05 126.18 49.11
CA CYS A 250 62.69 125.77 48.77
C CYS A 250 62.65 124.99 47.45
N VAL A 251 63.39 125.41 46.43
CA VAL A 251 63.46 124.69 45.15
C VAL A 251 64.05 123.28 45.34
N LEU A 252 65.13 123.15 46.12
CA LEU A 252 65.73 121.84 46.42
C LEU A 252 64.77 120.93 47.19
N GLN A 253 64.02 121.45 48.17
CA GLN A 253 63.00 120.68 48.87
C GLN A 253 61.92 120.16 47.90
N VAL A 254 61.46 120.99 46.96
CA VAL A 254 60.52 120.56 45.91
C VAL A 254 61.17 119.51 45.01
N CYS A 255 62.45 119.62 44.66
CA CYS A 255 63.16 118.59 43.90
C CYS A 255 63.23 117.24 44.65
N ASP A 256 63.48 117.26 45.96
CA ASP A 256 63.50 116.04 46.79
C ASP A 256 62.11 115.39 46.87
N GLU A 257 61.06 116.19 47.02
CA GLU A 257 59.66 115.73 46.99
C GLU A 257 59.31 115.15 45.62
N LEU A 258 59.72 115.79 44.52
CA LEU A 258 59.53 115.28 43.17
C LEU A 258 60.26 113.96 42.95
N ALA A 259 61.51 113.83 43.41
CA ALA A 259 62.26 112.57 43.33
C ALA A 259 61.58 111.43 44.11
N CYS A 260 61.09 111.70 45.32
CA CYS A 260 60.33 110.73 46.11
C CYS A 260 59.02 110.29 45.41
N LEU A 261 58.32 111.24 44.79
CA LEU A 261 57.13 110.96 43.99
C LEU A 261 57.46 110.14 42.75
N GLU A 262 58.55 110.45 42.04
CA GLU A 262 59.02 109.71 40.88
C GLU A 262 59.34 108.25 41.24
N GLU A 263 60.08 108.01 42.33
CA GLU A 263 60.35 106.65 42.83
C GLU A 263 59.06 105.89 43.16
N THR A 264 58.11 106.55 43.81
CA THR A 264 56.82 105.95 44.16
C THR A 264 55.99 105.63 42.92
N LEU A 265 56.00 106.52 41.92
CA LEU A 265 55.33 106.29 40.64
C LEU A 265 55.99 105.15 39.86
N LEU A 266 57.31 105.02 39.90
CA LEU A 266 58.02 103.89 39.29
C LEU A 266 57.63 102.56 39.95
N LYS A 267 57.55 102.52 41.29
CA LYS A 267 57.08 101.34 42.05
C LYS A 267 55.64 100.97 41.67
N ARG A 268 54.72 101.94 41.69
CA ARG A 268 53.31 101.72 41.29
C ARG A 268 53.18 101.28 39.83
N ARG A 269 53.98 101.84 38.92
CA ARG A 269 54.01 101.40 37.52
C ARG A 269 54.54 99.98 37.38
N ALA A 270 55.47 99.54 38.22
CA ALA A 270 55.93 98.15 38.24
C ALA A 270 54.84 97.22 38.81
N GLU A 271 54.18 97.60 39.90
CA GLU A 271 53.06 96.86 40.51
C GLU A 271 51.86 96.70 39.57
N LEU A 272 51.50 97.76 38.83
CA LEU A 272 50.45 97.69 37.81
C LEU A 272 50.80 96.71 36.69
N ARG A 273 52.04 96.74 36.20
CA ARG A 273 52.49 95.79 35.18
C ARG A 273 52.46 94.35 35.68
N GLU A 274 52.84 94.12 36.93
CA GLU A 274 52.77 92.79 37.53
C GLU A 274 51.32 92.34 37.71
N SER A 275 50.41 93.26 38.07
CA SER A 275 48.97 92.99 38.15
C SER A 275 48.38 92.64 36.77
N ASP A 276 48.75 93.37 35.72
CA ASP A 276 48.33 93.08 34.34
C ASP A 276 48.83 91.71 33.88
N ARG A 277 50.07 91.34 34.24
CA ARG A 277 50.64 90.02 33.97
C ARG A 277 49.81 88.90 34.61
N LEU A 278 49.45 89.05 35.89
CA LEU A 278 48.62 88.08 36.61
C LEU A 278 47.19 88.00 36.05
N LEU A 279 46.60 89.13 35.64
CA LEU A 279 45.28 89.14 35.00
C LEU A 279 45.30 88.35 33.69
N LEU A 280 46.28 88.58 32.82
CA LEU A 280 46.42 87.82 31.57
C LEU A 280 46.61 86.32 31.82
N GLU A 281 47.34 85.95 32.87
CA GLU A 281 47.50 84.55 33.26
C GLU A 281 46.18 83.95 33.77
N ALA A 282 45.42 84.67 34.59
CA ALA A 282 44.10 84.25 35.04
C ALA A 282 43.11 84.13 33.88
N GLU A 283 43.14 85.05 32.91
CA GLU A 283 42.30 84.99 31.70
C GLU A 283 42.67 83.80 30.81
N ARG A 284 43.96 83.52 30.65
CA ARG A 284 44.44 82.32 29.95
C ARG A 284 43.94 81.05 30.63
N LEU A 285 44.07 80.96 31.96
CA LEU A 285 43.57 79.81 32.73
C LEU A 285 42.05 79.67 32.61
N ARG A 286 41.30 80.77 32.72
CA ARG A 286 39.85 80.79 32.49
C ARG A 286 39.49 80.27 31.09
N GLY A 287 40.23 80.69 30.06
CA GLY A 287 40.06 80.22 28.69
C GLY A 287 40.32 78.72 28.53
N LEU A 288 41.41 78.21 29.13
CA LEU A 288 41.72 76.78 29.15
C LEU A 288 40.62 75.97 29.86
N THR A 289 40.17 76.44 31.03
CA THR A 289 39.07 75.79 31.76
C THR A 289 37.74 75.86 31.00
N GLY A 290 37.46 76.98 30.31
CA GLY A 290 36.28 77.14 29.48
C GLY A 290 36.27 76.13 28.33
N GLY A 291 37.38 76.01 27.60
CA GLY A 291 37.51 75.01 26.54
C GLY A 291 37.39 73.56 27.05
N GLN A 292 37.91 73.25 28.24
CA GLN A 292 37.71 71.94 28.86
C GLN A 292 36.25 71.68 29.21
N VAL A 293 35.54 72.68 29.75
CA VAL A 293 34.11 72.59 30.06
C VAL A 293 33.29 72.39 28.79
N ASP A 294 33.61 73.10 27.70
CA ASP A 294 32.92 72.94 26.41
C ASP A 294 33.09 71.53 25.84
N VAL A 295 34.30 70.98 25.91
CA VAL A 295 34.58 69.59 25.49
C VAL A 295 33.80 68.59 26.35
N LEU A 296 33.76 68.79 27.68
CA LEU A 296 32.99 67.94 28.58
C LEU A 296 31.48 68.05 28.31
N LEU A 297 30.97 69.26 28.03
CA LEU A 297 29.57 69.51 27.73
C LEU A 297 29.17 68.87 26.40
N LEU A 298 29.99 68.99 25.36
CA LEU A 298 29.76 68.31 24.09
C LEU A 298 29.77 66.78 24.25
N ARG A 299 30.70 66.23 25.03
CA ARG A 299 30.74 64.81 25.36
C ARG A 299 29.50 64.37 26.13
N HIS A 300 29.03 65.17 27.08
CA HIS A 300 27.81 64.89 27.81
C HIS A 300 26.60 64.88 26.87
N LEU A 301 26.45 65.90 26.01
CA LEU A 301 25.33 65.99 25.06
C LEU A 301 25.31 64.81 24.08
N THR A 302 26.46 64.47 23.49
CA THR A 302 26.58 63.29 22.60
C THR A 302 26.26 61.99 23.34
N SER A 303 26.75 61.84 24.56
CA SER A 303 26.41 60.69 25.42
C SER A 303 24.91 60.65 25.70
N THR A 304 24.27 61.78 26.04
CA THR A 304 22.83 61.83 26.28
C THR A 304 22.00 61.49 25.04
N SER A 305 22.42 61.92 23.84
CA SER A 305 21.75 61.54 22.58
C SER A 305 21.82 60.02 22.38
N SER A 306 23.02 59.44 22.53
CA SER A 306 23.21 57.99 22.38
C SER A 306 22.39 57.19 23.39
N LEU A 307 22.25 57.68 24.63
CA LEU A 307 21.42 57.04 25.66
C LEU A 307 19.92 57.15 25.33
N LEU A 308 19.46 58.26 24.75
CA LEU A 308 18.07 58.42 24.34
C LEU A 308 17.72 57.49 23.18
N GLU A 309 18.60 57.36 22.19
CA GLU A 309 18.45 56.40 21.09
C GLU A 309 18.42 54.96 21.62
N ALA A 310 19.36 54.59 22.50
CA ALA A 310 19.36 53.28 23.14
C ALA A 310 18.07 53.03 23.94
N ALA A 311 17.56 54.04 24.66
CA ALA A 311 16.29 53.93 25.38
C ALA A 311 15.09 53.74 24.43
N GLN A 312 15.07 54.39 23.27
CA GLN A 312 14.05 54.19 22.25
C GLN A 312 14.10 52.78 21.66
N HIS A 313 15.29 52.27 21.33
CA HIS A 313 15.46 50.90 20.86
C HIS A 313 14.98 49.88 21.89
N LEU A 314 15.26 50.08 23.18
CA LEU A 314 14.74 49.22 24.23
C LEU A 314 13.21 49.26 24.36
N ARG A 315 12.57 50.41 24.13
CA ARG A 315 11.10 50.50 24.10
C ARG A 315 10.52 49.73 22.91
N GLU A 316 11.13 49.87 21.74
CA GLU A 316 10.68 49.14 20.54
C GLU A 316 10.84 47.62 20.71
N LEU A 317 11.95 47.17 21.30
CA LEU A 317 12.14 45.74 21.61
C LEU A 317 11.12 45.22 22.62
N ARG A 318 10.72 46.02 23.61
CA ARG A 318 9.64 45.66 24.55
C ARG A 318 8.29 45.57 23.84
N ARG A 319 7.97 46.54 23.00
CA ARG A 319 6.74 46.56 22.19
C ARG A 319 6.65 45.30 21.31
N ARG A 320 7.73 44.96 20.59
CA ARG A 320 7.79 43.73 19.78
C ARG A 320 7.61 42.46 20.60
N ARG A 321 8.23 42.38 21.78
CA ARG A 321 8.03 41.26 22.70
C ARG A 321 6.57 41.12 23.11
N GLU A 322 5.89 42.22 23.41
CA GLU A 322 4.47 42.21 23.78
C GLU A 322 3.59 41.74 22.61
N GLU A 323 3.87 42.19 21.39
CA GLU A 323 3.18 41.71 20.17
C GLU A 323 3.43 40.21 19.92
N GLU A 324 4.67 39.76 20.04
CA GLU A 324 5.01 38.34 19.95
C GLU A 324 4.30 37.52 21.03
N GLN A 325 4.18 38.03 22.25
CA GLN A 325 3.44 37.36 23.31
C GLN A 325 1.95 37.24 23.00
N LEU A 326 1.34 38.27 22.41
CA LEU A 326 -0.07 38.21 22.00
C LEU A 326 -0.28 37.20 20.87
N THR A 327 0.59 37.21 19.85
CA THR A 327 0.49 36.25 18.74
C THR A 327 0.73 34.82 19.23
N LEU A 328 1.68 34.60 20.14
CA LEU A 328 1.88 33.30 20.78
C LEU A 328 0.64 32.85 21.55
N TRP A 329 0.00 33.74 22.31
CA TRP A 329 -1.22 33.42 23.04
C TRP A 329 -2.37 33.01 22.09
N GLU A 330 -2.53 33.71 20.96
CA GLU A 330 -3.52 33.35 19.92
C GLU A 330 -3.22 31.99 19.29
N VAL A 331 -1.96 31.72 18.95
CA VAL A 331 -1.51 30.43 18.40
C VAL A 331 -1.73 29.31 19.43
N GLU A 332 -1.41 29.51 20.70
CA GLU A 332 -1.66 28.55 21.77
C GLU A 332 -3.16 28.27 21.97
N ALA A 333 -4.01 29.29 21.84
CA ALA A 333 -5.46 29.13 21.87
C ALA A 333 -5.95 28.30 20.66
N ALA A 334 -5.44 28.59 19.46
CA ALA A 334 -5.76 27.83 18.25
C ALA A 334 -5.31 26.38 18.34
N ILE A 335 -4.10 26.11 18.86
CA ILE A 335 -3.58 24.76 19.10
C ILE A 335 -4.49 24.02 20.07
N ARG A 336 -4.93 24.66 21.18
CA ARG A 336 -5.86 24.05 22.13
C ARG A 336 -7.21 23.70 21.49
N SER A 337 -7.76 24.59 20.66
CA SER A 337 -9.01 24.34 19.92
C SER A 337 -8.85 23.16 18.97
N ARG A 338 -7.81 23.16 18.13
CA ARG A 338 -7.54 22.05 17.20
C ARG A 338 -7.32 20.74 17.95
N HIS A 339 -6.61 20.75 19.06
CA HIS A 339 -6.41 19.56 19.88
C HIS A 339 -7.73 18.99 20.41
N GLN A 340 -8.71 19.84 20.76
CA GLN A 340 -10.05 19.41 21.14
C GLN A 340 -10.81 18.80 19.95
N GLU A 341 -10.71 19.38 18.76
CA GLU A 341 -11.27 18.81 17.52
C GLU A 341 -10.66 17.44 17.19
N PHE A 342 -9.33 17.31 17.29
CA PHE A 342 -8.64 16.03 17.12
C PHE A 342 -9.13 14.98 18.12
N LYS A 343 -9.32 15.34 19.39
CA LYS A 343 -9.92 14.44 20.38
C LYS A 343 -11.33 14.00 19.99
N GLN A 344 -12.16 14.92 19.50
CA GLN A 344 -13.50 14.57 19.02
C GLN A 344 -13.43 13.63 17.81
N LEU A 345 -12.54 13.89 16.86
CA LEU A 345 -12.33 13.02 15.70
C LEU A 345 -11.84 11.63 16.10
N ASP A 346 -10.91 11.53 17.05
CA ASP A 346 -10.43 10.25 17.59
C ASP A 346 -11.57 9.44 18.23
N THR A 347 -12.43 10.08 19.03
CA THR A 347 -13.61 9.39 19.59
C THR A 347 -14.58 8.91 18.51
N LYS A 348 -14.82 9.72 17.46
CA LYS A 348 -15.66 9.33 16.32
C LYS A 348 -15.04 8.18 15.52
N MET A 349 -13.73 8.20 15.32
CA MET A 349 -12.98 7.15 14.64
C MET A 349 -13.05 5.84 15.42
N LYS A 350 -12.82 5.87 16.74
CA LYS A 350 -12.98 4.71 17.63
C LYS A 350 -14.41 4.17 17.60
N ALA A 351 -15.42 5.04 17.63
CA ALA A 351 -16.82 4.63 17.51
C ALA A 351 -17.11 4.00 16.13
N ALA A 352 -16.54 4.52 15.04
CA ALA A 352 -16.68 3.94 13.71
C ALA A 352 -16.00 2.57 13.60
N ALA A 353 -14.78 2.42 14.16
CA ALA A 353 -14.08 1.15 14.23
C ALA A 353 -14.89 0.09 14.99
N ASN A 354 -15.48 0.46 16.14
CA ASN A 354 -16.35 -0.43 16.90
C ASN A 354 -17.61 -0.83 16.11
N ARG A 355 -18.22 0.10 15.35
CA ARG A 355 -19.36 -0.23 14.48
C ARG A 355 -18.96 -1.22 13.38
N LEU A 356 -17.81 -1.01 12.74
CA LEU A 356 -17.30 -1.93 11.72
C LEU A 356 -17.00 -3.31 12.30
N ALA A 357 -16.42 -3.37 13.50
CA ALA A 357 -16.20 -4.64 14.21
C ALA A 357 -17.53 -5.38 14.49
N GLY A 358 -18.58 -4.64 14.86
CA GLY A 358 -19.94 -5.18 15.01
C GLY A 358 -20.46 -5.78 13.69
N VAL A 359 -20.41 -5.02 12.60
CA VAL A 359 -20.85 -5.49 11.27
C VAL A 359 -20.07 -6.72 10.81
N LEU A 360 -18.75 -6.77 11.06
CA LEU A 360 -17.94 -7.94 10.73
C LEU A 360 -18.38 -9.18 11.53
N SER A 361 -18.72 -9.01 12.81
CA SER A 361 -19.27 -10.10 13.63
C SER A 361 -20.61 -10.60 13.07
N ASP A 362 -21.51 -9.68 12.72
CA ASP A 362 -22.81 -10.01 12.13
C ASP A 362 -22.65 -10.75 10.78
N CYS A 363 -21.72 -10.30 9.93
CA CYS A 363 -21.39 -10.97 8.67
C CYS A 363 -20.85 -12.39 8.90
N GLN A 364 -19.99 -12.58 9.91
CA GLN A 364 -19.48 -13.91 10.25
C GLN A 364 -20.60 -14.82 10.77
N GLU A 365 -21.52 -14.30 11.57
CA GLU A 365 -22.67 -15.07 12.05
C GLU A 365 -23.62 -15.45 10.90
N ALA A 366 -23.94 -14.49 10.02
CA ALA A 366 -24.71 -14.77 8.81
C ALA A 366 -24.02 -15.82 7.91
N GLN A 367 -22.69 -15.79 7.81
CA GLN A 367 -21.93 -16.80 7.07
C GLN A 367 -22.03 -18.19 7.71
N ARG A 368 -21.90 -18.30 9.05
CA ARG A 368 -22.12 -19.57 9.76
C ARG A 368 -23.54 -20.09 9.56
N HIS A 369 -24.54 -19.21 9.57
CA HIS A 369 -25.92 -19.58 9.27
C HIS A 369 -26.09 -20.12 7.85
N LEU A 370 -25.48 -19.46 6.86
CA LEU A 370 -25.52 -19.89 5.47
C LEU A 370 -24.84 -21.25 5.27
N GLU A 371 -23.68 -21.47 5.92
CA GLU A 371 -22.99 -22.77 5.92
C GLU A 371 -23.86 -23.87 6.55
N SER A 372 -24.52 -23.58 7.67
CA SER A 372 -25.47 -24.49 8.32
C SER A 372 -26.65 -24.86 7.41
N LEU A 373 -27.27 -23.85 6.77
CA LEU A 373 -28.35 -24.08 5.80
C LEU A 373 -27.87 -24.90 4.60
N THR A 374 -26.67 -24.62 4.09
CA THR A 374 -26.05 -25.37 2.99
C THR A 374 -25.84 -26.84 3.37
N CYS A 375 -25.37 -27.11 4.59
CA CYS A 375 -25.26 -28.47 5.12
C CYS A 375 -26.64 -29.15 5.25
N GLN A 376 -27.66 -28.42 5.71
CA GLN A 376 -29.01 -28.93 5.83
C GLN A 376 -29.63 -29.27 4.46
N GLU A 377 -29.43 -28.41 3.45
CA GLU A 377 -29.85 -28.65 2.07
C GLU A 377 -29.17 -29.89 1.50
N LYS A 378 -27.85 -30.02 1.64
CA LYS A 378 -27.11 -31.23 1.22
C LYS A 378 -27.67 -32.51 1.85
N HIS A 379 -28.02 -32.48 3.13
CA HIS A 379 -28.64 -33.63 3.79
C HIS A 379 -30.04 -33.93 3.23
N LYS A 380 -30.86 -32.90 2.95
CA LYS A 380 -32.19 -33.09 2.32
C LYS A 380 -32.04 -33.67 0.91
N GLU A 381 -31.09 -33.18 0.12
CA GLU A 381 -30.77 -33.70 -1.22
C GLU A 381 -30.34 -35.16 -1.16
N GLN A 382 -29.43 -35.52 -0.25
CA GLN A 382 -29.00 -36.90 -0.04
C GLN A 382 -30.18 -37.82 0.33
N ARG A 383 -31.08 -37.35 1.21
CA ARG A 383 -32.29 -38.12 1.57
C ARG A 383 -33.23 -38.29 0.38
N LEU A 384 -33.43 -37.24 -0.43
CA LEU A 384 -34.22 -37.34 -1.65
C LEU A 384 -33.58 -38.28 -2.68
N ALA A 385 -32.26 -38.27 -2.81
CA ALA A 385 -31.52 -39.19 -3.68
C ALA A 385 -31.72 -40.65 -3.24
N ARG A 386 -31.60 -40.94 -1.94
CA ARG A 386 -31.89 -42.28 -1.37
C ARG A 386 -33.31 -42.72 -1.66
N MET A 387 -34.31 -41.87 -1.37
CA MET A 387 -35.72 -42.18 -1.68
C MET A 387 -35.95 -42.45 -3.17
N LYS A 388 -35.26 -41.74 -4.07
CA LYS A 388 -35.35 -41.98 -5.53
C LYS A 388 -34.71 -43.31 -5.93
N GLU A 389 -33.59 -43.69 -5.33
CA GLU A 389 -32.96 -45.00 -5.55
C GLU A 389 -33.83 -46.13 -5.03
N GLU A 390 -34.38 -46.01 -3.82
CA GLU A 390 -35.33 -46.98 -3.25
C GLU A 390 -36.56 -47.14 -4.14
N HIS A 391 -37.13 -46.02 -4.62
CA HIS A 391 -38.27 -46.07 -5.53
C HIS A 391 -37.92 -46.71 -6.88
N ARG A 392 -36.72 -46.44 -7.43
CA ARG A 392 -36.22 -47.12 -8.63
C ARG A 392 -36.07 -48.62 -8.40
N ALA A 393 -35.52 -49.04 -7.27
CA ALA A 393 -35.37 -50.44 -6.91
C ALA A 393 -36.74 -51.13 -6.77
N ALA A 394 -37.71 -50.50 -6.10
CA ALA A 394 -39.07 -51.00 -5.97
C ALA A 394 -39.79 -51.13 -7.33
N LEU A 395 -39.59 -50.18 -8.25
CA LEU A 395 -40.09 -50.29 -9.62
C LEU A 395 -39.44 -51.46 -10.37
N GLY A 396 -38.15 -51.70 -10.17
CA GLY A 396 -37.46 -52.88 -10.68
C GLY A 396 -38.08 -54.18 -10.18
N GLN A 397 -38.31 -54.29 -8.86
CA GLN A 397 -38.98 -55.45 -8.25
C GLN A 397 -40.41 -55.64 -8.77
N LEU A 398 -41.19 -54.56 -8.95
CA LEU A 398 -42.53 -54.64 -9.54
C LEU A 398 -42.49 -55.10 -11.00
N ALA A 399 -41.46 -54.72 -11.77
CA ALA A 399 -41.28 -55.21 -13.13
C ALA A 399 -40.97 -56.73 -13.13
N GLU A 400 -40.09 -57.19 -12.23
CA GLU A 400 -39.82 -58.62 -12.04
C GLU A 400 -41.09 -59.40 -11.67
N LEU A 401 -41.86 -58.94 -10.67
CA LEU A 401 -43.14 -59.55 -10.30
C LEU A 401 -44.16 -59.57 -11.45
N ARG A 402 -44.17 -58.54 -12.31
CA ARG A 402 -45.02 -58.54 -13.51
C ARG A 402 -44.57 -59.59 -14.53
N GLU A 403 -43.26 -59.77 -14.72
CA GLU A 403 -42.75 -60.85 -15.56
C GLU A 403 -43.05 -62.22 -14.96
N GLU A 404 -42.92 -62.39 -13.64
CA GLU A 404 -43.33 -63.61 -12.93
C GLU A 404 -44.83 -63.89 -13.12
N GLN A 405 -45.70 -62.88 -12.99
CA GLN A 405 -47.14 -63.02 -13.25
C GLN A 405 -47.44 -63.40 -14.70
N LYS A 406 -46.73 -62.83 -15.69
CA LYS A 406 -46.85 -63.24 -17.10
C LYS A 406 -46.42 -64.69 -17.30
N LEU A 407 -45.32 -65.12 -16.68
CA LEU A 407 -44.89 -66.52 -16.72
C LEU A 407 -45.92 -67.43 -16.05
N GLN A 408 -46.50 -67.02 -14.93
CA GLN A 408 -47.58 -67.75 -14.26
C GLN A 408 -48.83 -67.87 -15.15
N SER A 409 -49.23 -66.81 -15.86
CA SER A 409 -50.36 -66.89 -16.80
C SER A 409 -50.06 -67.83 -17.96
N ILE A 410 -48.85 -67.79 -18.53
CA ILE A 410 -48.42 -68.72 -19.58
C ILE A 410 -48.45 -70.17 -19.07
N ILE A 411 -47.93 -70.43 -17.86
CA ILE A 411 -47.97 -71.76 -17.25
C ILE A 411 -49.42 -72.23 -17.05
N LYS A 412 -50.30 -71.35 -16.57
CA LYS A 412 -51.73 -71.65 -16.40
C LYS A 412 -52.37 -72.01 -17.73
N ASP A 413 -52.15 -71.21 -18.78
CA ASP A 413 -52.68 -71.46 -20.12
C ASP A 413 -52.16 -72.80 -20.67
N LEU A 414 -50.88 -73.13 -20.45
CA LEU A 414 -50.30 -74.41 -20.83
C LEU A 414 -50.90 -75.59 -20.06
N LEU A 415 -51.19 -75.42 -18.78
CA LEU A 415 -51.88 -76.45 -17.98
C LEU A 415 -53.32 -76.64 -18.46
N GLU A 416 -54.06 -75.58 -18.72
CA GLU A 416 -55.42 -75.64 -19.29
C GLU A 416 -55.40 -76.32 -20.67
N GLN A 417 -54.41 -76.00 -21.52
CA GLN A 417 -54.18 -76.71 -22.79
C GLN A 417 -53.89 -78.20 -22.57
N GLN A 418 -53.07 -78.55 -21.58
CA GLN A 418 -52.74 -79.93 -21.26
C GLN A 418 -53.97 -80.70 -20.75
N GLU A 419 -54.79 -80.10 -19.88
CA GLU A 419 -56.05 -80.68 -19.40
C GLU A 419 -57.08 -80.86 -20.53
N ALA A 420 -57.19 -79.89 -21.45
CA ALA A 420 -58.03 -80.01 -22.62
C ALA A 420 -57.57 -81.16 -23.54
N LEU A 421 -56.26 -81.31 -23.73
CA LEU A 421 -55.68 -82.44 -24.47
C LEU A 421 -55.91 -83.77 -23.76
N TRP A 422 -55.77 -83.83 -22.43
CA TRP A 422 -56.08 -85.02 -21.64
C TRP A 422 -57.56 -85.39 -21.67
N SER A 423 -58.45 -84.39 -21.58
CA SER A 423 -59.89 -84.57 -21.70
C SER A 423 -60.26 -85.07 -23.09
N LYS A 424 -59.67 -84.50 -24.14
CA LYS A 424 -59.83 -84.96 -25.53
C LYS A 424 -59.30 -86.38 -25.73
N LYS A 425 -58.13 -86.72 -25.17
CA LYS A 425 -57.56 -88.08 -25.20
C LYS A 425 -58.44 -89.07 -24.43
N SER A 426 -58.97 -88.69 -23.27
CA SER A 426 -59.88 -89.53 -22.49
C SER A 426 -61.20 -89.75 -23.22
N SER A 427 -61.72 -88.72 -23.89
CA SER A 427 -62.89 -88.82 -24.76
C SER A 427 -62.63 -89.79 -25.91
N THR A 428 -61.54 -89.62 -26.67
CA THR A 428 -61.23 -90.52 -27.78
C THR A 428 -60.98 -91.95 -27.31
N VAL A 429 -60.34 -92.16 -26.16
CA VAL A 429 -60.19 -93.49 -25.55
C VAL A 429 -61.55 -94.07 -25.16
N SER A 430 -62.48 -93.27 -24.66
CA SER A 430 -63.83 -93.71 -24.31
C SER A 430 -64.64 -94.06 -25.56
N ASP A 431 -64.53 -93.27 -26.63
CA ASP A 431 -65.13 -93.54 -27.93
C ASP A 431 -64.57 -94.84 -28.54
N VAL A 432 -63.24 -95.03 -28.49
CA VAL A 432 -62.59 -96.27 -28.94
C VAL A 432 -63.07 -97.47 -28.12
N ARG A 433 -63.20 -97.34 -26.79
CA ARG A 433 -63.75 -98.41 -25.93
C ARG A 433 -65.21 -98.75 -26.25
N SER A 434 -66.03 -97.75 -26.58
CA SER A 434 -67.41 -97.93 -27.04
C SER A 434 -67.44 -98.68 -28.38
N GLU A 435 -66.60 -98.30 -29.34
CA GLU A 435 -66.46 -99.01 -30.62
C GLU A 435 -65.91 -100.45 -30.44
N GLU A 436 -64.96 -100.66 -29.51
CA GLU A 436 -64.50 -102.00 -29.14
C GLU A 436 -65.63 -102.86 -28.55
N GLN A 437 -66.48 -102.29 -27.68
CA GLN A 437 -67.66 -102.99 -27.15
C GLN A 437 -68.68 -103.32 -28.24
N LYS A 438 -68.95 -102.40 -29.17
CA LYS A 438 -69.79 -102.67 -30.35
C LYS A 438 -69.21 -103.80 -31.19
N LEU A 439 -67.89 -103.80 -31.42
CA LEU A 439 -67.21 -104.88 -32.15
C LEU A 439 -67.32 -106.22 -31.42
N VAL A 440 -67.26 -106.23 -30.08
CA VAL A 440 -67.49 -107.43 -29.27
C VAL A 440 -68.93 -107.92 -29.40
N SER A 441 -69.92 -107.02 -29.41
CA SER A 441 -71.34 -107.34 -29.68
C SER A 441 -71.51 -108.01 -31.05
N VAL A 442 -70.98 -107.38 -32.11
CA VAL A 442 -71.04 -107.93 -33.48
C VAL A 442 -70.32 -109.28 -33.58
N LYS A 443 -69.19 -109.45 -32.88
CA LYS A 443 -68.50 -110.75 -32.79
C LYS A 443 -69.34 -111.81 -32.08
N ALA A 444 -70.10 -111.44 -31.05
CA ALA A 444 -71.01 -112.35 -30.35
C ALA A 444 -72.22 -112.73 -31.22
N GLU A 445 -72.82 -111.77 -31.92
CA GLU A 445 -73.88 -111.99 -32.90
C GLU A 445 -73.41 -112.93 -34.03
N HIS A 446 -72.23 -112.69 -34.59
CA HIS A 446 -71.66 -113.59 -35.60
C HIS A 446 -71.43 -115.01 -35.07
N ARG A 447 -71.05 -115.17 -33.79
CA ARG A 447 -70.95 -116.49 -33.14
C ARG A 447 -72.33 -117.15 -32.99
N SER A 448 -73.36 -116.37 -32.65
CA SER A 448 -74.75 -116.83 -32.59
C SER A 448 -75.25 -117.30 -33.95
N HIS A 449 -75.12 -116.47 -34.99
CA HIS A 449 -75.48 -116.83 -36.38
C HIS A 449 -74.72 -118.06 -36.87
N ARG A 450 -73.43 -118.22 -36.53
CA ARG A 450 -72.65 -119.41 -36.86
C ARG A 450 -73.17 -120.67 -36.15
N ALA A 451 -73.64 -120.55 -34.90
CA ALA A 451 -74.24 -121.66 -34.16
C ALA A 451 -75.64 -122.00 -34.70
N GLU A 452 -76.42 -121.00 -35.08
CA GLU A 452 -77.73 -121.10 -35.71
C GLU A 452 -77.64 -121.78 -37.08
N LEU A 453 -76.67 -121.39 -37.92
CA LEU A 453 -76.39 -122.05 -39.19
C LEU A 453 -75.99 -123.53 -39.00
N LYS A 454 -75.21 -123.84 -37.95
CA LYS A 454 -74.87 -125.23 -37.59
C LYS A 454 -76.06 -126.04 -37.10
N ARG A 455 -77.05 -125.41 -36.46
CA ARG A 455 -78.32 -126.04 -36.05
C ARG A 455 -79.21 -126.32 -37.26
N VAL A 456 -79.41 -125.33 -38.14
CA VAL A 456 -80.19 -125.51 -39.39
C VAL A 456 -79.56 -126.58 -40.29
N LEU A 457 -78.23 -126.62 -40.42
CA LEU A 457 -77.54 -127.68 -41.16
C LEU A 457 -77.71 -129.08 -40.54
N ARG A 458 -77.90 -129.17 -39.21
CA ARG A 458 -78.20 -130.44 -38.54
C ARG A 458 -79.66 -130.84 -38.74
N GLU A 459 -80.59 -129.89 -38.64
CA GLU A 459 -82.03 -130.10 -38.89
C GLU A 459 -82.31 -130.52 -40.33
N GLU A 460 -81.66 -129.89 -41.32
CA GLU A 460 -81.78 -130.28 -42.73
C GLU A 460 -81.14 -131.65 -43.00
N ARG A 461 -80.03 -132.00 -42.31
CA ARG A 461 -79.46 -133.35 -42.38
C ARG A 461 -80.37 -134.42 -41.76
N SER A 462 -81.03 -134.12 -40.63
CA SER A 462 -81.98 -135.04 -40.02
C SER A 462 -83.25 -135.19 -40.87
N ARG A 463 -83.77 -134.12 -41.47
CA ARG A 463 -84.89 -134.17 -42.44
C ARG A 463 -84.55 -134.99 -43.68
N MET A 464 -83.35 -134.82 -44.24
CA MET A 464 -82.86 -135.65 -45.34
C MET A 464 -82.70 -137.12 -44.93
N GLN A 465 -82.23 -137.40 -43.70
CA GLN A 465 -82.17 -138.77 -43.17
C GLN A 465 -83.55 -139.39 -42.96
N GLU A 466 -84.53 -138.63 -42.48
CA GLU A 466 -85.92 -139.08 -42.32
C GLU A 466 -86.58 -139.37 -43.67
N GLN A 467 -86.36 -138.52 -44.69
CA GLN A 467 -86.83 -138.79 -46.06
C GLN A 467 -86.16 -140.02 -46.68
N VAL A 468 -84.87 -140.26 -46.40
CA VAL A 468 -84.14 -141.47 -46.84
C VAL A 468 -84.65 -142.72 -46.11
N VAL A 469 -85.02 -142.62 -44.83
CA VAL A 469 -85.60 -143.74 -44.05
C VAL A 469 -87.04 -144.05 -44.49
N MET A 470 -87.85 -143.03 -44.82
CA MET A 470 -89.20 -143.21 -45.35
C MET A 470 -89.18 -143.83 -46.76
N LYS A 471 -88.32 -143.34 -47.67
CA LYS A 471 -88.14 -143.97 -49.00
C LYS A 471 -87.49 -145.36 -48.95
N ARG A 472 -86.77 -145.71 -47.86
CA ARG A 472 -86.25 -147.06 -47.61
C ARG A 472 -87.29 -148.04 -47.05
N LYS A 473 -88.42 -147.58 -46.53
CA LYS A 473 -89.52 -148.44 -46.03
C LYS A 473 -90.60 -148.71 -47.07
N GLU A 474 -90.71 -147.91 -48.14
CA GLU A 474 -91.74 -148.06 -49.17
C GLU A 474 -91.29 -148.83 -50.44
N LEU A 475 -90.02 -149.23 -50.56
CA LEU A 475 -89.45 -149.81 -51.79
C LEU A 475 -88.70 -151.15 -51.61
N SER A 476 -88.97 -151.97 -50.57
CA SER A 476 -88.36 -153.31 -50.47
C SER A 476 -89.27 -154.45 -49.97
N ALA A 477 -90.09 -154.98 -50.86
CA ALA A 477 -90.29 -156.41 -51.14
C ALA A 477 -90.95 -156.49 -52.56
N PRO A 478 -90.35 -157.07 -53.63
CA PRO A 478 -89.47 -158.26 -53.67
C PRO A 478 -88.16 -158.17 -54.52
N GLN A 479 -87.16 -158.94 -54.08
CA GLN A 479 -86.24 -159.87 -54.81
C GLN A 479 -85.35 -159.43 -56.01
N GLN A 480 -84.03 -159.46 -55.77
CA GLN A 480 -82.97 -159.98 -56.66
C GLN A 480 -82.16 -161.00 -55.81
N LEU A 481 -81.89 -162.28 -56.11
CA LEU A 481 -81.75 -163.06 -57.35
C LEU A 481 -80.86 -162.37 -58.40
N GLY A 482 -79.60 -162.81 -58.47
CA GLY A 482 -78.75 -162.59 -59.65
C GLY A 482 -77.28 -162.21 -59.45
N GLN A 483 -76.56 -162.76 -58.45
CA GLN A 483 -75.08 -162.70 -58.41
C GLN A 483 -74.46 -164.03 -57.94
N LYS A 484 -74.91 -165.17 -58.47
CA LYS A 484 -74.22 -166.47 -58.34
C LYS A 484 -73.64 -167.00 -59.66
N ASP A 485 -73.92 -166.34 -60.79
CA ASP A 485 -73.60 -166.88 -62.12
C ASP A 485 -72.18 -166.56 -62.63
N VAL A 486 -71.42 -165.73 -61.92
CA VAL A 486 -70.02 -165.40 -62.31
C VAL A 486 -68.99 -166.35 -61.67
N LYS A 487 -69.35 -167.09 -60.62
CA LYS A 487 -68.50 -168.17 -60.07
C LYS A 487 -68.68 -169.50 -60.81
N GLN A 488 -69.90 -169.84 -61.23
CA GLN A 488 -70.16 -171.10 -61.94
C GLN A 488 -69.51 -171.15 -63.34
N LEU A 489 -69.48 -170.01 -64.05
CA LEU A 489 -68.77 -169.89 -65.34
C LEU A 489 -67.24 -170.04 -65.22
N ARG A 490 -66.66 -169.85 -64.03
CA ARG A 490 -65.23 -170.08 -63.76
C ARG A 490 -64.94 -171.58 -63.55
N ASP A 491 -65.85 -172.31 -62.93
CA ASP A 491 -65.72 -173.74 -62.70
C ASP A 491 -66.00 -174.56 -63.98
N GLU A 492 -66.91 -174.10 -64.85
CA GLU A 492 -67.15 -174.71 -66.17
C GLU A 492 -65.96 -174.59 -67.14
N LEU A 493 -65.17 -173.52 -67.04
CA LEU A 493 -63.95 -173.36 -67.85
C LEU A 493 -62.82 -174.29 -67.38
N GLN A 494 -62.74 -174.56 -66.07
CA GLN A 494 -61.74 -175.46 -65.49
C GLN A 494 -62.06 -176.94 -65.80
N GLU A 495 -63.33 -177.33 -65.85
CA GLU A 495 -63.74 -178.70 -66.16
C GLU A 495 -63.58 -179.04 -67.66
N LYS A 496 -63.86 -178.08 -68.56
CA LYS A 496 -63.62 -178.23 -70.01
C LYS A 496 -62.13 -178.38 -70.33
N LEU A 497 -61.24 -177.74 -69.56
CA LEU A 497 -59.79 -177.89 -69.69
C LEU A 497 -59.31 -179.28 -69.22
N ASN A 498 -59.88 -179.80 -68.14
CA ASN A 498 -59.58 -181.13 -67.61
C ASN A 498 -60.09 -182.28 -68.50
N ARG A 499 -61.29 -182.14 -69.13
CA ARG A 499 -61.78 -183.16 -70.08
C ARG A 499 -60.97 -183.18 -71.38
N ARG A 500 -60.50 -182.02 -71.88
CA ARG A 500 -59.56 -181.97 -73.01
C ARG A 500 -58.20 -182.59 -72.65
N ARG A 501 -57.73 -182.45 -71.41
CA ARG A 501 -56.54 -183.13 -70.88
C ARG A 501 -56.72 -184.66 -70.82
N ARG A 502 -57.91 -185.16 -70.44
CA ARG A 502 -58.27 -186.59 -70.46
C ARG A 502 -58.37 -187.16 -71.88
N LYS A 503 -58.97 -186.44 -72.83
CA LYS A 503 -58.98 -186.83 -74.26
C LYS A 503 -57.58 -186.86 -74.86
N ARG A 504 -56.71 -185.90 -74.50
CA ARG A 504 -55.29 -185.89 -74.91
C ARG A 504 -54.51 -187.06 -74.30
N SER A 505 -54.79 -187.42 -73.05
CA SER A 505 -54.16 -188.57 -72.37
C SER A 505 -54.66 -189.92 -72.92
N SER A 506 -55.92 -190.03 -73.32
CA SER A 506 -56.48 -191.25 -73.94
C SER A 506 -55.98 -191.46 -75.38
N LEU A 507 -55.86 -190.39 -76.17
CA LEU A 507 -55.20 -190.45 -77.48
C LEU A 507 -53.71 -190.80 -77.34
N GLN A 508 -53.06 -190.35 -76.26
CA GLN A 508 -51.69 -190.74 -75.92
C GLN A 508 -51.57 -192.22 -75.51
N GLU A 509 -52.59 -192.80 -74.87
CA GLU A 509 -52.67 -194.23 -74.55
C GLU A 509 -52.95 -195.10 -75.81
N GLN A 510 -53.74 -194.58 -76.76
CA GLN A 510 -53.92 -195.19 -78.08
C GLN A 510 -52.61 -195.19 -78.89
N CYS A 511 -51.77 -194.15 -78.76
CA CYS A 511 -50.42 -194.16 -79.33
C CYS A 511 -49.49 -195.18 -78.65
N ARG A 512 -49.58 -195.37 -77.31
CA ARG A 512 -48.82 -196.40 -76.58
C ARG A 512 -49.19 -197.84 -76.97
N GLN A 513 -50.47 -198.13 -77.23
CA GLN A 513 -50.87 -199.49 -77.63
C GLN A 513 -50.57 -199.79 -79.10
N LEU A 514 -50.57 -198.79 -79.97
CA LEU A 514 -50.03 -198.95 -81.32
C LEU A 514 -48.51 -199.14 -81.29
N GLU A 515 -47.81 -198.54 -80.33
CA GLU A 515 -46.39 -198.83 -80.07
C GLU A 515 -46.14 -200.22 -79.47
N THR A 516 -47.04 -200.80 -78.65
CA THR A 516 -46.91 -202.19 -78.20
C THR A 516 -47.18 -203.20 -79.32
N ARG A 517 -48.14 -202.93 -80.21
CA ARG A 517 -48.32 -203.69 -81.46
C ARG A 517 -47.07 -203.63 -82.35
N ARG A 518 -46.39 -202.47 -82.42
CA ARG A 518 -45.12 -202.30 -83.15
C ARG A 518 -43.93 -202.99 -82.47
N ARG A 519 -43.93 -203.15 -81.13
CA ARG A 519 -42.83 -203.78 -80.37
C ARG A 519 -42.82 -205.31 -80.35
N HIS A 520 -43.85 -206.02 -80.83
CA HIS A 520 -43.81 -207.49 -80.76
C HIS A 520 -44.26 -208.21 -82.02
N THR A 521 -44.69 -207.49 -83.03
CA THR A 521 -44.24 -207.87 -84.37
C THR A 521 -42.70 -208.09 -84.38
N VAL A 522 -41.92 -207.35 -83.57
CA VAL A 522 -40.47 -207.57 -83.34
C VAL A 522 -40.11 -208.86 -82.59
N ARG A 523 -40.80 -209.27 -81.50
CA ARG A 523 -40.51 -210.59 -80.88
C ARG A 523 -41.23 -211.78 -81.53
N ARG A 524 -42.19 -211.57 -82.43
CA ARG A 524 -42.58 -212.58 -83.43
C ARG A 524 -41.45 -212.79 -84.43
N LEU A 525 -40.72 -211.73 -84.83
CA LEU A 525 -39.52 -211.87 -85.66
C LEU A 525 -38.36 -212.57 -84.91
N SER A 526 -38.22 -212.37 -83.59
CA SER A 526 -37.18 -213.03 -82.78
C SER A 526 -37.47 -214.50 -82.41
N VAL A 527 -38.73 -214.96 -82.39
CA VAL A 527 -39.05 -216.40 -82.23
C VAL A 527 -39.14 -217.11 -83.57
N LEU A 528 -39.46 -216.42 -84.66
CA LEU A 528 -39.15 -216.91 -86.01
C LEU A 528 -37.62 -217.05 -86.23
N GLU A 529 -36.77 -216.35 -85.45
CA GLU A 529 -35.33 -216.62 -85.34
C GLU A 529 -34.99 -217.80 -84.40
N ALA A 530 -35.86 -218.16 -83.46
CA ALA A 530 -35.74 -219.38 -82.66
C ALA A 530 -36.19 -220.63 -83.44
N GLU A 531 -37.18 -220.50 -84.33
CA GLU A 531 -37.47 -221.48 -85.39
C GLU A 531 -36.28 -221.66 -86.37
N ARG A 532 -35.35 -220.70 -86.40
CA ARG A 532 -34.11 -220.75 -87.20
C ARG A 532 -32.94 -221.40 -86.47
N SER A 533 -33.04 -221.56 -85.15
CA SER A 533 -32.07 -222.26 -84.33
C SER A 533 -32.62 -223.63 -83.94
N HIS A 534 -32.44 -224.56 -84.89
CA HIS A 534 -32.12 -225.96 -84.59
C HIS A 534 -33.22 -227.04 -84.71
N THR A 535 -33.94 -227.00 -85.83
CA THR A 535 -34.33 -228.19 -86.61
C THR A 535 -33.18 -228.76 -87.47
N HIS A 536 -31.91 -228.47 -87.14
CA HIS A 536 -30.67 -229.00 -87.76
C HIS A 536 -29.67 -229.47 -86.69
N PHE A 537 -30.00 -230.31 -85.71
CA PHE A 537 -30.55 -231.70 -85.66
C PHE A 537 -31.57 -232.27 -86.68
N ILE A 538 -31.67 -231.90 -87.96
CA ILE A 538 -31.32 -232.71 -89.16
C ILE A 538 -31.73 -231.98 -90.45
N LYS A 539 -30.77 -231.94 -91.41
CA LYS A 539 -30.79 -231.62 -92.88
C LYS A 539 -30.52 -230.22 -93.45
#